data_AF-A0AAV4ISD0-F1
#
_entry.id   AF-A0AAV4ISD0-F1
#
_cell.length_a   1.000
_cell.length_b   1.000
_cell.length_c   1.000
_cell.angle_alpha   90.00
_cell.angle_beta   90.00
_cell.angle_gamma   90.00
#
_symmetry.space_group_name_H-M   'P 1'
#
loop_
_entity.id
_entity.type
_entity.pdbx_description
1 polymer ?
#
loop_
_entity_poly.entity_id
_entity_poly.type
_entity_poly.pdbx_seq_one_letter_code
_entity_poly.pdbx_strand_id
1 'polypeptide(L)'
;MRKKRLRNTGHAYIGFKGKQVPAKTIGPGCNEKCFKKCQQEFDDSERQDIFSNFWKNGDINMQRQFIASCVTKTNPDRVRTKNPTSRRKSTLNYSFLKAGVKKKQVCRQFFLDTLGIKQDVVYGALEKKNSGGIVSVDGRGSHKNHVAVSDDVVEEIKSHIHSFPTVPSHYCRQSNDRVHLEADLNMSTMYRLYEELQKNEGKVCAKKSKYRDIFLKHFNIEFFSPKKHQCDMCRSFSATPDPTQEQTQEHQAHLKRKETARGYKASIKGKATGDPTIVASCFDLQKVLPCPHGEASSFYYKRKLSTYNLTFYNMSSQDLLCYMWPEHVSARGSNQIASCLWHYIQMHASLEKTVFNFISDNCAGQNRNRFVAAMFWFCMKTMSVVAKIEHGFLEVGHTQNENDSVHSVIAQAAKRIPVYTPGQWVTVARGARRNKRPYAVKEMTAQDFFDFKAISKKIKNLDNDEDGEKVRWTKIRAITFNQSENDFMTIHYDDKVCRVDLMRRKRKSDEPEGQLDLQVLSDPAGVSEDNKKDLLSLCSSNLIPPAHHQFFQKLPVLK
;
A
#
# COMPACT_ATOMS: atom_id res chain seq x y z
N MET A 1 -16.55 0.33 -25.87
CA MET A 1 -16.60 1.53 -26.74
C MET A 1 -15.94 1.36 -28.12
N ARG A 2 -14.78 0.70 -28.25
CA ARG A 2 -14.02 0.52 -29.52
C ARG A 2 -14.85 -0.01 -30.71
N LYS A 3 -15.68 -1.03 -30.52
CA LYS A 3 -16.51 -1.64 -31.58
C LYS A 3 -17.58 -0.72 -32.18
N LYS A 4 -18.27 0.07 -31.35
CA LYS A 4 -19.32 1.00 -31.81
C LYS A 4 -18.71 2.09 -32.71
N ARG A 5 -17.54 2.61 -32.30
CA ARG A 5 -16.77 3.59 -33.08
C ARG A 5 -16.38 3.02 -34.44
N LEU A 6 -15.72 1.85 -34.50
CA LEU A 6 -15.30 1.21 -35.75
C LEU A 6 -16.47 0.97 -36.71
N ARG A 7 -17.62 0.50 -36.21
CA ARG A 7 -18.81 0.31 -37.02
C ARG A 7 -19.32 1.62 -37.62
N ASN A 8 -19.38 2.67 -36.81
CA ASN A 8 -19.94 3.94 -37.27
C ASN A 8 -18.97 4.72 -38.16
N THR A 9 -17.66 4.46 -38.09
CA THR A 9 -16.65 5.02 -39.00
C THR A 9 -16.42 4.15 -40.25
N GLY A 10 -17.24 3.12 -40.48
CA GLY A 10 -17.14 2.25 -41.64
C GLY A 10 -15.91 1.34 -41.67
N HIS A 11 -15.17 1.20 -40.57
CA HIS A 11 -14.00 0.32 -40.50
C HIS A 11 -14.40 -1.14 -40.26
N ALA A 12 -13.48 -2.07 -40.56
CA ALA A 12 -13.69 -3.48 -40.26
C ALA A 12 -13.84 -3.72 -38.74
N TYR A 13 -14.76 -4.61 -38.35
CA TYR A 13 -14.99 -4.94 -36.94
C TYR A 13 -15.51 -6.36 -36.74
N ILE A 14 -15.33 -6.91 -35.54
CA ILE A 14 -15.84 -8.24 -35.18
C ILE A 14 -17.25 -8.12 -34.59
N GLY A 15 -18.21 -8.81 -35.21
CA GLY A 15 -19.63 -8.89 -34.83
C GLY A 15 -19.84 -9.55 -33.45
N PHE A 16 -21.06 -9.50 -32.92
CA PHE A 16 -21.34 -10.12 -31.60
C PHE A 16 -21.21 -11.65 -31.64
N LYS A 17 -21.51 -12.25 -32.80
CA LYS A 17 -21.36 -13.69 -33.06
C LYS A 17 -19.96 -14.07 -33.59
N GLY A 18 -18.92 -13.30 -33.28
CA GLY A 18 -17.53 -13.55 -33.72
C GLY A 18 -17.23 -13.36 -35.22
N LYS A 19 -18.22 -13.14 -36.09
CA LYS A 19 -18.01 -12.94 -37.53
C LYS A 19 -17.35 -11.59 -37.84
N GLN A 20 -16.33 -11.58 -38.70
CA GLN A 20 -15.70 -10.36 -39.20
C GLN A 20 -16.62 -9.63 -40.18
N VAL A 21 -16.83 -8.34 -39.96
CA VAL A 21 -17.53 -7.44 -40.88
C VAL A 21 -16.47 -6.60 -41.59
N PRO A 22 -16.39 -6.64 -42.93
CA PRO A 22 -15.39 -5.90 -43.67
C PRO A 22 -15.61 -4.38 -43.58
N ALA A 23 -14.56 -3.62 -43.89
CA ALA A 23 -14.65 -2.17 -44.02
C ALA A 23 -15.61 -1.80 -45.16
N LYS A 24 -16.25 -0.64 -45.03
CA LYS A 24 -17.10 -0.07 -46.06
C LYS A 24 -16.22 0.47 -47.18
N THR A 25 -16.59 0.15 -48.41
CA THR A 25 -15.93 0.64 -49.62
C THR A 25 -16.98 1.28 -50.50
N ILE A 26 -16.54 2.22 -51.33
CA ILE A 26 -17.38 2.80 -52.36
C ILE A 26 -17.69 1.74 -53.42
N GLY A 27 -18.95 1.67 -53.85
CA GLY A 27 -19.40 0.77 -54.91
C GLY A 27 -19.14 1.33 -56.32
N PRO A 28 -19.41 0.55 -57.37
CA PRO A 28 -19.23 1.00 -58.74
C PRO A 28 -20.12 2.20 -59.08
N GLY A 29 -19.69 2.98 -60.07
CA GLY A 29 -20.47 4.06 -60.65
C GLY A 29 -21.69 3.56 -61.42
N CYS A 30 -22.44 4.50 -62.00
CA CYS A 30 -23.51 4.15 -62.93
C CYS A 30 -22.95 3.72 -64.30
N ASN A 31 -23.60 2.76 -64.95
CA ASN A 31 -23.31 2.41 -66.33
C ASN A 31 -23.88 3.44 -67.33
N GLU A 32 -23.46 3.35 -68.59
CA GLU A 32 -23.88 4.26 -69.67
C GLU A 32 -25.40 4.28 -69.92
N LYS A 33 -26.11 3.23 -69.50
CA LYS A 33 -27.57 3.10 -69.60
C LYS A 33 -28.31 3.85 -68.48
N CYS A 34 -27.60 4.55 -67.59
CA CYS A 34 -28.21 5.32 -66.52
C CYS A 34 -28.99 6.53 -67.06
N PHE A 35 -30.32 6.45 -67.00
CA PHE A 35 -31.23 7.53 -67.42
C PHE A 35 -30.93 8.89 -66.76
N LYS A 36 -30.46 8.89 -65.51
CA LYS A 36 -30.12 10.11 -64.75
C LYS A 36 -28.70 10.62 -65.00
N LYS A 37 -27.93 9.95 -65.88
CA LYS A 37 -26.54 10.29 -66.24
C LYS A 37 -25.64 10.59 -65.02
N CYS A 38 -25.81 9.85 -63.93
CA CYS A 38 -25.18 10.18 -62.64
C CYS A 38 -23.65 10.25 -62.69
N GLN A 39 -23.02 9.37 -63.49
CA GLN A 39 -21.56 9.33 -63.67
C GLN A 39 -21.00 10.55 -64.44
N GLN A 40 -21.83 11.22 -65.24
CA GLN A 40 -21.46 12.46 -65.93
C GLN A 40 -21.63 13.69 -65.02
N GLU A 41 -22.47 13.55 -63.99
CA GLU A 41 -22.80 14.64 -63.08
C GLU A 41 -21.93 14.65 -61.82
N PHE A 42 -21.39 13.50 -61.42
CA PHE A 42 -20.50 13.33 -60.27
C PHE A 42 -19.30 12.48 -60.67
N ASP A 43 -18.10 13.04 -60.58
CA ASP A 43 -16.87 12.29 -60.82
C ASP A 43 -16.50 11.40 -59.62
N ASP A 44 -15.50 10.53 -59.81
CA ASP A 44 -15.12 9.60 -58.74
C ASP A 44 -14.45 10.29 -57.54
N SER A 45 -13.87 11.48 -57.72
CA SER A 45 -13.31 12.29 -56.62
C SER A 45 -14.43 12.86 -55.75
N GLU A 46 -15.46 13.46 -56.37
CA GLU A 46 -16.64 13.97 -55.67
C GLU A 46 -17.38 12.85 -54.92
N ARG A 47 -17.48 11.66 -55.54
CA ARG A 47 -18.04 10.48 -54.89
C ARG A 47 -17.22 10.04 -53.67
N GLN A 48 -15.89 10.07 -53.78
CA GLN A 48 -14.99 9.73 -52.68
C GLN A 48 -15.07 10.74 -51.53
N ASP A 49 -15.25 12.02 -51.83
CA ASP A 49 -15.45 13.08 -50.82
C ASP A 49 -16.78 12.90 -50.08
N ILE A 50 -17.86 12.61 -50.82
CA ILE A 50 -19.18 12.32 -50.22
C ILE A 50 -19.07 11.09 -49.30
N PHE A 51 -18.44 10.02 -49.76
CA PHE A 51 -18.22 8.81 -48.98
C PHE A 51 -17.42 9.09 -47.69
N SER A 52 -16.29 9.80 -47.83
CA SER A 52 -15.40 10.11 -46.72
C SER A 52 -16.10 10.98 -45.67
N ASN A 53 -16.81 12.03 -46.09
CA ASN A 53 -17.55 12.91 -45.18
C ASN A 53 -18.69 12.19 -44.45
N PHE A 54 -19.36 11.25 -45.12
CA PHE A 54 -20.43 10.45 -44.52
C PHE A 54 -19.92 9.53 -43.39
N TRP A 55 -18.75 8.90 -43.56
CA TRP A 55 -18.20 7.96 -42.58
C TRP A 55 -17.30 8.62 -41.52
N LYS A 56 -16.62 9.74 -41.84
CA LYS A 56 -15.66 10.44 -40.94
C LYS A 56 -16.28 10.86 -39.60
N ASN A 57 -17.54 11.29 -39.59
CA ASN A 57 -18.20 11.78 -38.38
C ASN A 57 -18.41 10.70 -37.31
N GLY A 58 -18.45 9.41 -37.67
CA GLY A 58 -18.56 8.31 -36.70
C GLY A 58 -19.84 8.30 -35.85
N ASP A 59 -20.83 9.13 -36.17
CA ASP A 59 -22.11 9.23 -35.47
C ASP A 59 -23.27 8.76 -36.36
N ILE A 60 -24.01 7.77 -35.86
CA ILE A 60 -25.16 7.18 -36.54
C ILE A 60 -26.31 8.18 -36.70
N ASN A 61 -26.47 9.14 -35.77
CA ASN A 61 -27.52 10.15 -35.85
C ASN A 61 -27.20 11.15 -36.97
N MET A 62 -25.95 11.62 -37.06
CA MET A 62 -25.50 12.48 -38.16
C MET A 62 -25.61 11.79 -39.52
N GLN A 63 -25.25 10.50 -39.60
CA GLN A 63 -25.42 9.71 -40.83
C GLN A 63 -26.89 9.62 -41.27
N ARG A 64 -27.81 9.36 -40.34
CA ARG A 64 -29.24 9.33 -40.66
C ARG A 64 -29.76 10.71 -41.07
N GLN A 65 -29.30 11.78 -40.41
CA GLN A 65 -29.67 13.16 -40.76
C GLN A 65 -29.20 13.51 -42.18
N PHE A 66 -27.98 13.13 -42.53
CA PHE A 66 -27.44 13.28 -43.88
C PHE A 66 -28.35 12.59 -44.91
N ILE A 67 -28.67 11.31 -44.69
CA ILE A 67 -29.58 10.56 -45.58
C ILE A 67 -30.95 11.23 -45.68
N ALA A 68 -31.52 11.65 -44.56
CA ALA A 68 -32.83 12.32 -44.50
C ALA A 68 -32.86 13.69 -45.23
N SER A 69 -31.71 14.33 -45.39
CA SER A 69 -31.54 15.59 -46.15
C SER A 69 -31.39 15.37 -47.67
N CYS A 70 -30.88 14.20 -48.05
CA CYS A 70 -30.61 13.79 -49.42
C CYS A 70 -31.78 13.06 -50.10
N VAL A 71 -32.71 12.51 -49.33
CA VAL A 71 -33.84 11.72 -49.84
C VAL A 71 -35.17 12.43 -49.58
N THR A 72 -35.94 12.65 -50.65
CA THR A 72 -37.31 13.19 -50.56
C THR A 72 -38.33 12.13 -50.92
N LYS A 73 -39.41 12.05 -50.12
CA LYS A 73 -40.52 11.13 -50.35
C LYS A 73 -41.64 11.90 -51.05
N THR A 74 -41.98 11.49 -52.27
CA THR A 74 -43.08 12.08 -53.05
C THR A 74 -44.18 11.05 -53.29
N ASN A 75 -45.39 11.52 -53.54
CA ASN A 75 -46.47 10.66 -54.00
C ASN A 75 -46.21 10.23 -55.46
N PRO A 76 -46.68 9.06 -55.91
CA PRO A 76 -46.53 8.65 -57.30
C PRO A 76 -47.33 9.58 -58.22
N ASP A 77 -46.69 10.15 -59.26
CA ASP A 77 -47.34 11.11 -60.17
C ASP A 77 -48.46 10.52 -61.04
N ARG A 78 -48.52 9.19 -61.18
CA ARG A 78 -49.58 8.48 -61.91
C ARG A 78 -49.90 7.12 -61.28
N VAL A 79 -51.18 6.84 -61.02
CA VAL A 79 -51.67 5.51 -60.63
C VAL A 79 -51.97 4.72 -61.92
N ARG A 80 -51.17 3.68 -62.22
CA ARG A 80 -51.28 2.91 -63.48
C ARG A 80 -52.14 1.64 -63.36
N THR A 81 -52.74 1.38 -62.20
CA THR A 81 -53.51 0.16 -61.91
C THR A 81 -54.94 0.51 -61.49
N LYS A 82 -55.95 -0.17 -62.05
CA LYS A 82 -57.37 -0.06 -61.62
C LYS A 82 -57.64 -0.59 -60.20
N ASN A 83 -56.65 -1.25 -59.58
CA ASN A 83 -56.76 -1.85 -58.25
C ASN A 83 -56.44 -0.80 -57.17
N PRO A 84 -57.32 -0.55 -56.17
CA PRO A 84 -57.17 0.54 -55.19
C PRO A 84 -56.00 0.33 -54.20
N THR A 85 -55.43 -0.87 -54.11
CA THR A 85 -54.30 -1.19 -53.23
C THR A 85 -52.99 -1.33 -54.02
N SER A 86 -52.30 -0.21 -54.28
CA SER A 86 -50.92 -0.24 -54.77
C SER A 86 -49.94 -0.64 -53.67
N ARG A 87 -49.05 -1.60 -53.93
CA ARG A 87 -47.91 -1.93 -53.05
C ARG A 87 -46.92 -0.76 -52.90
N ARG A 88 -46.88 0.16 -53.86
CA ARG A 88 -46.01 1.34 -53.85
C ARG A 88 -46.80 2.58 -53.43
N LYS A 89 -46.72 2.93 -52.15
CA LYS A 89 -47.40 4.10 -51.56
C LYS A 89 -46.63 5.42 -51.73
N SER A 90 -45.36 5.37 -52.11
CA SER A 90 -44.52 6.56 -52.30
C SER A 90 -43.33 6.28 -53.22
N THR A 91 -42.78 7.33 -53.80
CA THR A 91 -41.51 7.32 -54.52
C THR A 91 -40.44 8.02 -53.69
N LEU A 92 -39.25 7.44 -53.65
CA LEU A 92 -38.07 8.05 -53.03
C LEU A 92 -37.19 8.64 -54.13
N ASN A 93 -36.93 9.93 -54.04
CA ASN A 93 -36.06 10.69 -54.92
C ASN A 93 -34.74 10.94 -54.21
N TYR A 94 -33.63 10.51 -54.80
CA TYR A 94 -32.30 10.56 -54.22
C TYR A 94 -31.52 11.74 -54.80
N SER A 95 -30.79 12.47 -53.97
CA SER A 95 -29.99 13.60 -54.42
C SER A 95 -28.72 13.78 -53.61
N PHE A 96 -27.68 14.30 -54.27
CA PHE A 96 -26.47 14.81 -53.62
C PHE A 96 -26.30 16.30 -53.91
N LEU A 97 -25.56 17.00 -53.06
CA LEU A 97 -25.15 18.38 -53.31
C LEU A 97 -23.92 18.36 -54.21
N LYS A 98 -24.01 19.01 -55.38
CA LYS A 98 -22.86 19.26 -56.26
C LYS A 98 -22.20 20.58 -55.85
N ALA A 99 -20.88 20.56 -55.70
CA ALA A 99 -20.08 21.69 -55.21
C ALA A 99 -20.63 22.33 -53.92
N GLY A 100 -21.29 21.55 -53.05
CA GLY A 100 -21.87 22.02 -51.79
C GLY A 100 -23.14 22.87 -51.90
N VAL A 101 -23.57 23.30 -53.10
CA VAL A 101 -24.62 24.31 -53.26
C VAL A 101 -25.87 23.78 -53.98
N LYS A 102 -25.72 22.96 -55.04
CA LYS A 102 -26.86 22.56 -55.90
C LYS A 102 -27.26 21.11 -55.68
N LYS A 103 -28.51 20.84 -55.27
CA LYS A 103 -29.06 19.48 -55.21
C LYS A 103 -29.26 18.90 -56.61
N LYS A 104 -28.55 17.84 -56.93
CA LYS A 104 -28.67 17.07 -58.18
C LYS A 104 -29.27 15.70 -57.90
N GLN A 105 -30.30 15.34 -58.67
CA GLN A 105 -30.98 14.06 -58.54
C GLN A 105 -30.10 12.93 -59.11
N VAL A 106 -29.99 11.84 -58.35
CA VAL A 106 -29.25 10.64 -58.75
C VAL A 106 -30.14 9.42 -58.69
N CYS A 107 -29.75 8.34 -59.38
CA CYS A 107 -30.48 7.09 -59.29
C CYS A 107 -30.26 6.42 -57.94
N ARG A 108 -31.18 5.53 -57.54
CA ARG A 108 -31.08 4.78 -56.28
C ARG A 108 -29.75 4.04 -56.14
N GLN A 109 -29.34 3.34 -57.20
CA GLN A 109 -28.14 2.50 -57.18
C GLN A 109 -26.89 3.35 -56.92
N PHE A 110 -26.74 4.45 -57.66
CA PHE A 110 -25.66 5.41 -57.48
C PHE A 110 -25.58 5.97 -56.06
N PHE A 111 -26.72 6.27 -55.44
CA PHE A 111 -26.77 6.77 -54.06
C PHE A 111 -26.28 5.73 -53.05
N LEU A 112 -26.75 4.48 -53.18
CA LEU A 112 -26.37 3.38 -52.28
C LEU A 112 -24.89 3.02 -52.43
N ASP A 113 -24.41 2.94 -53.66
CA ASP A 113 -23.02 2.58 -53.97
C ASP A 113 -22.04 3.67 -53.55
N THR A 114 -22.39 4.95 -53.79
CA THR A 114 -21.56 6.09 -53.35
C THR A 114 -21.42 6.16 -51.82
N LEU A 115 -22.40 5.69 -51.04
CA LEU A 115 -22.31 5.67 -49.56
C LEU A 115 -21.88 4.31 -48.98
N GLY A 116 -21.86 3.24 -49.78
CA GLY A 116 -21.59 1.87 -49.31
C GLY A 116 -22.65 1.32 -48.35
N ILE A 117 -23.92 1.74 -48.50
CA ILE A 117 -25.04 1.37 -47.62
C ILE A 117 -26.10 0.54 -48.34
N LYS A 118 -26.91 -0.19 -47.56
CA LYS A 118 -28.08 -0.92 -48.08
C LYS A 118 -29.33 -0.05 -48.03
N GLN A 119 -30.32 -0.37 -48.85
CA GLN A 119 -31.60 0.32 -48.91
C GLN A 119 -32.30 0.42 -47.53
N ASP A 120 -32.18 -0.61 -46.69
CA ASP A 120 -32.77 -0.63 -45.34
C ASP A 120 -32.25 0.50 -44.44
N VAL A 121 -31.01 0.94 -44.66
CA VAL A 121 -30.43 2.07 -43.91
C VAL A 121 -31.16 3.37 -44.26
N VAL A 122 -31.59 3.52 -45.52
CA VAL A 122 -32.38 4.67 -45.97
C VAL A 122 -33.77 4.63 -45.36
N TYR A 123 -34.44 3.47 -45.37
CA TYR A 123 -35.76 3.34 -44.74
C TYR A 123 -35.71 3.66 -43.25
N GLY A 124 -34.75 3.09 -42.52
CA GLY A 124 -34.59 3.36 -41.09
C GLY A 124 -34.22 4.80 -40.75
N ALA A 125 -33.57 5.54 -41.67
CA ALA A 125 -33.33 6.98 -41.50
C ALA A 125 -34.62 7.79 -41.70
N LEU A 126 -35.44 7.43 -42.69
CA LEU A 126 -36.70 8.12 -42.99
C LEU A 126 -37.80 7.85 -41.96
N GLU A 127 -37.90 6.63 -41.44
CA GLU A 127 -38.85 6.29 -40.36
C GLU A 127 -38.58 7.08 -39.08
N LYS A 128 -37.31 7.42 -38.83
CA LYS A 128 -36.88 8.15 -37.64
C LYS A 128 -36.91 9.67 -37.80
N LYS A 129 -37.23 10.17 -38.99
CA LYS A 129 -37.34 11.60 -39.31
C LYS A 129 -38.70 12.11 -38.81
N ASN A 130 -38.69 13.11 -37.94
CA ASN A 130 -39.92 13.76 -37.49
C ASN A 130 -40.47 14.76 -38.54
N SER A 131 -41.65 15.31 -38.29
CA SER A 131 -42.30 16.31 -39.17
C SER A 131 -41.46 17.57 -39.39
N GLY A 132 -40.62 17.95 -38.42
CA GLY A 132 -39.66 19.06 -38.50
C GLY A 132 -38.37 18.75 -39.26
N GLY A 133 -38.20 17.54 -39.78
CA GLY A 133 -37.03 17.15 -40.57
C GLY A 133 -35.78 16.72 -39.79
N ILE A 134 -35.91 16.56 -38.46
CA ILE A 134 -34.85 16.12 -37.55
C ILE A 134 -35.01 14.62 -37.27
N VAL A 135 -33.91 13.86 -37.30
CA VAL A 135 -33.90 12.44 -36.96
C VAL A 135 -33.82 12.22 -35.45
N SER A 136 -34.68 11.33 -34.93
CA SER A 136 -34.67 10.92 -33.51
C SER A 136 -33.37 10.24 -33.06
N VAL A 137 -32.97 10.52 -31.82
CA VAL A 137 -31.73 10.02 -31.21
C VAL A 137 -31.76 8.49 -31.05
N ASP A 138 -30.64 7.83 -31.35
CA ASP A 138 -30.49 6.38 -31.16
C ASP A 138 -30.56 5.95 -29.67
N GLY A 139 -31.68 5.37 -29.25
CA GLY A 139 -31.89 4.90 -27.87
C GLY A 139 -31.26 3.55 -27.48
N ARG A 140 -30.42 2.95 -28.34
CA ARG A 140 -29.83 1.62 -28.08
C ARG A 140 -28.82 1.68 -26.94
N GLY A 141 -29.02 0.86 -25.91
CA GLY A 141 -28.15 0.78 -24.72
C GLY A 141 -28.51 1.74 -23.60
N SER A 142 -29.58 2.52 -23.75
CA SER A 142 -30.17 3.31 -22.67
C SER A 142 -31.38 2.57 -22.12
N HIS A 143 -31.15 1.69 -21.14
CA HIS A 143 -32.23 1.06 -20.38
C HIS A 143 -32.11 1.54 -18.93
N LYS A 144 -33.18 2.14 -18.39
CA LYS A 144 -33.27 2.57 -16.98
C LYS A 144 -33.51 1.40 -16.01
N ASN A 145 -33.04 0.20 -16.33
CA ASN A 145 -33.28 -1.02 -15.55
C ASN A 145 -32.23 -1.27 -14.46
N HIS A 146 -31.25 -0.39 -14.32
CA HIS A 146 -30.33 -0.42 -13.18
C HIS A 146 -30.82 0.59 -12.16
N VAL A 147 -31.38 0.08 -11.05
CA VAL A 147 -31.62 0.89 -9.86
C VAL A 147 -30.26 1.43 -9.41
N ALA A 148 -30.07 2.74 -9.53
CA ALA A 148 -28.94 3.41 -8.91
C ALA A 148 -29.08 3.20 -7.40
N VAL A 149 -28.02 2.74 -6.75
CA VAL A 149 -27.95 2.72 -5.29
C VAL A 149 -28.19 4.15 -4.81
N SER A 150 -29.12 4.35 -3.87
CA SER A 150 -29.48 5.68 -3.38
C SER A 150 -28.24 6.39 -2.81
N ASP A 151 -28.24 7.72 -2.88
CA ASP A 151 -27.15 8.53 -2.34
C ASP A 151 -26.99 8.32 -0.83
N ASP A 152 -28.08 8.03 -0.11
CA ASP A 152 -28.06 7.67 1.31
C ASP A 152 -27.17 6.44 1.59
N VAL A 153 -27.31 5.38 0.80
CA VAL A 153 -26.50 4.16 0.96
C VAL A 153 -25.02 4.43 0.63
N VAL A 154 -24.75 5.36 -0.28
CA VAL A 154 -23.36 5.79 -0.59
C VAL A 154 -22.75 6.53 0.59
N GLU A 155 -23.48 7.47 1.21
CA GLU A 155 -23.01 8.20 2.39
C GLU A 155 -22.86 7.30 3.62
N GLU A 156 -23.75 6.32 3.82
CA GLU A 156 -23.61 5.33 4.89
C GLU A 156 -22.34 4.48 4.74
N ILE A 157 -22.02 4.04 3.51
CA ILE A 157 -20.78 3.31 3.25
C ILE A 157 -19.57 4.20 3.56
N LYS A 158 -19.61 5.49 3.19
CA LYS A 158 -18.52 6.42 3.51
C LYS A 158 -18.36 6.62 5.02
N SER A 159 -19.47 6.78 5.74
CA SER A 159 -19.48 6.92 7.20
C SER A 159 -18.89 5.67 7.88
N HIS A 160 -19.30 4.49 7.44
CA HIS A 160 -18.76 3.22 7.92
C HIS A 160 -17.24 3.12 7.69
N ILE A 161 -16.73 3.50 6.52
CA ILE A 161 -15.29 3.47 6.25
C ILE A 161 -14.51 4.49 7.11
N HIS A 162 -15.08 5.67 7.40
CA HIS A 162 -14.46 6.66 8.31
C HIS A 162 -14.46 6.24 9.78
N SER A 163 -15.35 5.33 10.18
CA SER A 163 -15.43 4.89 11.57
C SER A 163 -14.25 4.04 12.04
N PHE A 164 -13.42 3.52 11.12
CA PHE A 164 -12.21 2.78 11.46
C PHE A 164 -11.07 3.74 11.83
N PRO A 165 -10.32 3.50 12.92
CA PRO A 165 -9.16 4.29 13.26
C PRO A 165 -8.08 4.11 12.19
N THR A 166 -7.53 5.23 11.72
CA THR A 166 -6.40 5.23 10.79
C THR A 166 -5.10 5.51 11.53
N VAL A 167 -4.04 4.83 11.11
CA VAL A 167 -2.70 5.07 11.64
C VAL A 167 -1.96 5.96 10.64
N PRO A 168 -1.39 7.10 11.08
CA PRO A 168 -0.50 7.89 10.24
C PRO A 168 0.65 7.03 9.73
N SER A 169 1.06 7.24 8.47
CA SER A 169 2.27 6.65 7.88
C SER A 169 3.52 7.09 8.65
N HIS A 170 3.81 6.47 9.81
CA HIS A 170 5.05 6.69 10.56
C HIS A 170 6.13 5.64 10.22
N TYR A 171 5.93 4.88 9.12
CA TYR A 171 6.83 3.81 8.69
C TYR A 171 7.28 3.88 7.22
N CYS A 172 6.84 4.86 6.43
CA CYS A 172 7.32 5.05 5.07
C CYS A 172 7.97 6.44 4.92
N ARG A 173 9.31 6.45 4.81
CA ARG A 173 10.05 7.62 4.33
C ARG A 173 9.72 7.84 2.86
N GLN A 174 8.73 8.69 2.61
CA GLN A 174 8.61 9.69 1.53
C GLN A 174 7.15 10.14 1.52
N SER A 175 6.96 11.44 1.38
CA SER A 175 5.69 12.18 1.35
C SER A 175 4.60 11.50 0.52
N ASN A 176 3.76 10.70 1.16
CA ASN A 176 2.47 10.29 0.63
C ASN A 176 1.44 10.56 1.73
N ASP A 177 0.42 11.38 1.43
CA ASP A 177 -0.75 11.65 2.29
C ASP A 177 -1.68 10.42 2.42
N ARG A 178 -1.11 9.21 2.42
CA ARG A 178 -1.84 7.95 2.53
C ARG A 178 -1.92 7.50 3.98
N VAL A 179 -3.12 7.15 4.39
CA VAL A 179 -3.45 6.63 5.73
C VAL A 179 -3.65 5.12 5.69
N HIS A 180 -3.20 4.42 6.74
CA HIS A 180 -3.25 2.96 6.81
C HIS A 180 -4.27 2.46 7.84
N LEU A 181 -4.99 1.39 7.49
CA LEU A 181 -5.85 0.63 8.42
C LEU A 181 -5.04 -0.45 9.15
N GLU A 182 -5.53 -0.92 10.31
CA GLU A 182 -4.90 -2.02 11.07
C GLU A 182 -4.67 -3.26 10.18
N ALA A 183 -3.60 -4.02 10.45
CA ALA A 183 -3.19 -5.14 9.59
C ALA A 183 -4.16 -6.32 9.56
N ASP A 184 -5.05 -6.41 10.54
CA ASP A 184 -6.06 -7.46 10.63
C ASP A 184 -7.35 -7.07 9.87
N LEU A 185 -7.47 -5.81 9.42
CA LEU A 185 -8.55 -5.34 8.56
C LEU A 185 -8.22 -5.62 7.10
N ASN A 186 -9.16 -6.24 6.40
CA ASN A 186 -9.13 -6.38 4.95
C ASN A 186 -10.53 -6.08 4.37
N MET A 187 -10.61 -5.92 3.05
CA MET A 187 -11.87 -5.58 2.37
C MET A 187 -13.02 -6.55 2.65
N SER A 188 -12.72 -7.84 2.87
CA SER A 188 -13.74 -8.83 3.21
C SER A 188 -14.21 -8.67 4.65
N THR A 189 -13.28 -8.45 5.59
CA THR A 189 -13.62 -8.17 6.99
C THR A 189 -14.44 -6.90 7.12
N MET A 190 -14.01 -5.79 6.51
CA MET A 190 -14.75 -4.52 6.54
C MET A 190 -16.17 -4.67 5.96
N TYR A 191 -16.32 -5.39 4.85
CA TYR A 191 -17.64 -5.60 4.26
C TYR A 191 -18.55 -6.44 5.16
N ARG A 192 -18.02 -7.48 5.80
CA ARG A 192 -18.77 -8.28 6.78
C ARG A 192 -19.24 -7.43 7.96
N LEU A 193 -18.37 -6.54 8.47
CA LEU A 193 -18.74 -5.63 9.55
C LEU A 193 -19.83 -4.62 9.12
N TYR A 194 -19.76 -4.14 7.88
CA TYR A 194 -20.82 -3.31 7.28
C TYR A 194 -22.15 -4.08 7.18
N GLU A 195 -22.12 -5.34 6.72
CA GLU A 195 -23.31 -6.20 6.68
C GLU A 195 -23.93 -6.40 8.08
N GLU A 196 -23.09 -6.63 9.10
CA GLU A 196 -23.54 -6.75 10.49
C GLU A 196 -24.16 -5.44 11.02
N LEU A 197 -23.53 -4.29 10.75
CA LEU A 197 -24.04 -2.98 11.15
C LEU A 197 -25.41 -2.69 10.51
N GLN A 198 -25.52 -2.90 9.20
CA GLN A 198 -26.75 -2.70 8.44
C GLN A 198 -27.86 -3.65 8.90
N LYS A 199 -27.51 -4.90 9.23
CA LYS A 199 -28.45 -5.88 9.78
C LYS A 199 -28.96 -5.45 11.17
N ASN A 200 -28.09 -4.93 12.03
CA ASN A 200 -28.47 -4.44 13.36
C ASN A 200 -29.34 -3.19 13.30
N GLU A 201 -29.13 -2.32 12.30
CA GLU A 201 -29.93 -1.11 12.07
C GLU A 201 -31.21 -1.36 11.23
N GLY A 202 -31.43 -2.59 10.75
CA GLY A 202 -32.60 -2.95 9.93
C GLY A 202 -32.60 -2.35 8.52
N LYS A 203 -31.42 -2.05 7.96
CA LYS A 203 -31.23 -1.31 6.70
C LYS A 203 -30.82 -2.21 5.53
N VAL A 204 -30.95 -1.66 4.31
CA VAL A 204 -30.63 -2.37 3.06
C VAL A 204 -29.13 -2.36 2.80
N CYS A 205 -28.52 -3.54 2.89
CA CYS A 205 -27.09 -3.68 2.65
C CYS A 205 -26.73 -3.59 1.16
N ALA A 206 -25.79 -2.71 0.81
CA ALA A 206 -25.22 -2.67 -0.53
C ALA A 206 -24.40 -3.93 -0.86
N LYS A 207 -24.25 -4.23 -2.15
CA LYS A 207 -23.37 -5.32 -2.63
C LYS A 207 -21.90 -4.98 -2.38
N LYS A 208 -21.10 -6.01 -2.06
CA LYS A 208 -19.64 -5.92 -1.88
C LYS A 208 -18.90 -5.20 -3.02
N SER A 209 -19.37 -5.38 -4.26
CA SER A 209 -18.80 -4.69 -5.42
C SER A 209 -18.93 -3.18 -5.34
N LYS A 210 -20.09 -2.66 -4.88
CA LYS A 210 -20.33 -1.22 -4.71
C LYS A 210 -19.54 -0.68 -3.52
N TYR A 211 -19.51 -1.41 -2.40
CA TYR A 211 -18.68 -1.07 -1.24
C TYR A 211 -17.20 -0.92 -1.63
N ARG A 212 -16.67 -1.88 -2.39
CA ARG A 212 -15.30 -1.85 -2.91
C ARG A 212 -15.05 -0.68 -3.87
N ASP A 213 -16.01 -0.40 -4.76
CA ASP A 213 -15.91 0.73 -5.71
C ASP A 213 -15.84 2.07 -4.97
N ILE A 214 -16.65 2.24 -3.92
CA ILE A 214 -16.63 3.44 -3.08
C ILE A 214 -15.31 3.56 -2.32
N PHE A 215 -14.84 2.47 -1.69
CA PHE A 215 -13.54 2.44 -1.03
C PHE A 215 -12.40 2.87 -1.97
N LEU A 216 -12.34 2.32 -3.19
CA LEU A 216 -11.25 2.60 -4.13
C LEU A 216 -11.31 4.00 -4.75
N LYS A 217 -12.50 4.59 -4.91
CA LYS A 217 -12.69 5.88 -5.59
C LYS A 217 -12.70 7.08 -4.65
N HIS A 218 -13.18 6.90 -3.42
CA HIS A 218 -13.39 8.02 -2.48
C HIS A 218 -12.38 8.05 -1.34
N PHE A 219 -11.58 6.99 -1.13
CA PHE A 219 -10.65 6.90 -0.02
C PHE A 219 -9.22 6.65 -0.49
N ASN A 220 -8.28 7.47 0.00
CA ASN A 220 -6.84 7.27 -0.17
C ASN A 220 -6.28 6.40 0.98
N ILE A 221 -6.92 5.25 1.23
CA ILE A 221 -6.63 4.34 2.34
C ILE A 221 -6.05 3.03 1.80
N GLU A 222 -4.94 2.57 2.38
CA GLU A 222 -4.31 1.31 2.01
C GLU A 222 -4.32 0.31 3.17
N PHE A 223 -4.70 -0.95 2.90
CA PHE A 223 -4.61 -2.02 3.89
C PHE A 223 -3.14 -2.26 4.22
N PHE A 224 -2.80 -2.29 5.51
CA PHE A 224 -1.44 -2.63 5.92
C PHE A 224 -1.17 -4.11 5.60
N SER A 225 -0.51 -4.38 4.48
CA SER A 225 0.03 -5.70 4.18
C SER A 225 1.45 -5.79 4.74
N PRO A 226 1.75 -6.71 5.65
CA PRO A 226 3.14 -7.02 5.99
C PRO A 226 3.85 -7.45 4.70
N LYS A 227 4.83 -6.67 4.24
CA LYS A 227 5.66 -7.06 3.10
C LYS A 227 6.55 -8.23 3.53
N LYS A 228 6.06 -9.45 3.39
CA LYS A 228 6.86 -10.65 3.64
C LYS A 228 7.82 -10.89 2.46
N HIS A 229 9.11 -10.97 2.78
CA HIS A 229 10.19 -11.62 2.03
C HIS A 229 10.54 -11.14 0.62
N GLN A 230 10.16 -9.93 0.22
CA GLN A 230 10.61 -9.35 -1.04
C GLN A 230 11.35 -8.05 -0.78
N CYS A 231 12.63 -8.00 -1.17
CA CYS A 231 13.37 -6.76 -1.19
C CYS A 231 12.78 -5.84 -2.26
N ASP A 232 12.27 -4.68 -1.82
CA ASP A 232 11.69 -3.68 -2.70
C ASP A 232 12.67 -3.26 -3.80
N MET A 233 13.97 -3.14 -3.50
CA MET A 233 15.02 -2.78 -4.46
C MET A 233 15.23 -3.89 -5.52
N CYS A 234 15.28 -5.16 -5.12
CA CYS A 234 15.41 -6.26 -6.09
C CYS A 234 14.17 -6.37 -6.96
N ARG A 235 12.99 -6.16 -6.38
CA ARG A 235 11.73 -6.20 -7.12
C ARG A 235 11.62 -5.03 -8.09
N SER A 236 11.95 -3.82 -7.66
CA SER A 236 11.97 -2.64 -8.53
C SER A 236 12.96 -2.84 -9.67
N PHE A 237 14.17 -3.31 -9.39
CA PHE A 237 15.18 -3.61 -10.41
C PHE A 237 14.67 -4.65 -11.42
N SER A 238 14.08 -5.76 -10.95
CA SER A 238 13.52 -6.79 -11.84
C SER A 238 12.33 -6.33 -12.69
N ALA A 239 11.62 -5.29 -12.25
CA ALA A 239 10.46 -4.73 -12.92
C ALA A 239 10.80 -3.57 -13.85
N THR A 240 12.04 -3.05 -13.80
CA THR A 240 12.53 -2.00 -14.69
C THR A 240 12.98 -2.61 -16.02
N PRO A 241 12.33 -2.29 -17.15
CA PRO A 241 12.85 -2.62 -18.48
C PRO A 241 14.10 -1.78 -18.73
N ASP A 242 15.21 -2.42 -19.14
CA ASP A 242 16.50 -1.79 -19.43
C ASP A 242 17.05 -0.88 -18.29
N PRO A 243 17.45 -1.46 -17.14
CA PRO A 243 17.99 -0.70 -16.02
C PRO A 243 19.27 0.03 -16.41
N THR A 244 19.45 1.25 -15.89
CA THR A 244 20.66 2.05 -16.13
C THR A 244 21.90 1.37 -15.55
N GLN A 245 23.08 1.79 -16.01
CA GLN A 245 24.36 1.29 -15.49
C GLN A 245 24.48 1.57 -13.98
N GLU A 246 24.02 2.73 -13.52
CA GLU A 246 23.97 3.09 -12.09
C GLU A 246 23.02 2.18 -11.29
N GLN A 247 21.81 1.92 -11.80
CA GLN A 247 20.85 1.01 -11.15
C GLN A 247 21.40 -0.42 -11.06
N THR A 248 22.14 -0.86 -12.09
CA THR A 248 22.78 -2.17 -12.12
C THR A 248 23.91 -2.26 -11.09
N GLN A 249 24.75 -1.23 -10.99
CA GLN A 249 25.81 -1.16 -9.99
C GLN A 249 25.24 -1.11 -8.56
N GLU A 250 24.18 -0.34 -8.32
CA GLU A 250 23.53 -0.26 -7.02
C GLU A 250 22.92 -1.62 -6.62
N HIS A 251 22.25 -2.31 -7.55
CA HIS A 251 21.70 -3.64 -7.31
C HIS A 251 22.80 -4.70 -7.07
N GLN A 252 23.92 -4.65 -7.80
CA GLN A 252 25.06 -5.54 -7.53
C GLN A 252 25.70 -5.27 -6.17
N ALA A 253 25.91 -3.99 -5.82
CA ALA A 253 26.39 -3.60 -4.50
C ALA A 253 25.45 -4.12 -3.41
N HIS A 254 24.15 -4.02 -3.63
CA HIS A 254 23.12 -4.54 -2.73
C HIS A 254 23.17 -6.05 -2.53
N LEU A 255 23.34 -6.83 -3.60
CA LEU A 255 23.54 -8.28 -3.50
C LEU A 255 24.84 -8.64 -2.77
N LYS A 256 25.93 -7.91 -3.03
CA LYS A 256 27.21 -8.09 -2.34
C LYS A 256 27.09 -7.82 -0.85
N ARG A 257 26.37 -6.76 -0.46
CA ARG A 257 26.13 -6.42 0.95
C ARG A 257 25.29 -7.50 1.64
N LYS A 258 24.28 -8.05 0.98
CA LYS A 258 23.50 -9.20 1.46
C LYS A 258 24.39 -10.42 1.77
N GLU A 259 25.25 -10.82 0.84
CA GLU A 259 26.13 -11.98 1.05
C GLU A 259 27.17 -11.72 2.15
N THR A 260 27.69 -10.49 2.23
CA THR A 260 28.59 -10.07 3.31
C THR A 260 27.92 -10.17 4.69
N ALA A 261 26.68 -9.67 4.82
CA ALA A 261 25.93 -9.74 6.07
C ALA A 261 25.64 -11.19 6.51
N ARG A 262 25.34 -12.08 5.55
CA ARG A 262 25.15 -13.52 5.81
C ARG A 262 26.45 -14.18 6.27
N GLY A 263 27.56 -13.92 5.59
CA GLY A 263 28.88 -14.44 5.96
C GLY A 263 29.31 -13.97 7.34
N TYR A 264 29.11 -12.69 7.65
CA TYR A 264 29.39 -12.11 8.97
C TYR A 264 28.57 -12.77 10.08
N LYS A 265 27.25 -12.91 9.89
CA LYS A 265 26.37 -13.59 10.85
C LYS A 265 26.76 -15.05 11.08
N ALA A 266 27.12 -15.78 10.01
CA ALA A 266 27.61 -17.15 10.11
C ALA A 266 28.93 -17.24 10.88
N SER A 267 29.85 -16.30 10.64
CA SER A 267 31.15 -16.21 11.33
C SER A 267 30.98 -15.97 12.83
N ILE A 268 30.18 -14.98 13.23
CA ILE A 268 29.89 -14.71 14.64
C ILE A 268 29.27 -15.94 15.31
N LYS A 269 28.28 -16.56 14.65
CA LYS A 269 27.62 -17.75 15.18
C LYS A 269 28.62 -18.90 15.39
N GLY A 270 29.52 -19.12 14.44
CA GLY A 270 30.59 -20.11 14.56
C GLY A 270 31.49 -19.85 15.78
N LYS A 271 31.96 -18.61 15.94
CA LYS A 271 32.80 -18.19 17.09
C LYS A 271 32.08 -18.40 18.42
N ALA A 272 30.83 -17.93 18.53
CA ALA A 272 30.02 -18.06 19.75
C ALA A 272 29.58 -19.49 20.08
N THR A 273 29.65 -20.42 19.12
CA THR A 273 29.39 -21.84 19.38
C THR A 273 30.62 -22.53 19.95
N GLY A 274 31.83 -22.07 19.58
CA GLY A 274 33.09 -22.63 20.06
C GLY A 274 33.64 -21.98 21.33
N ASP A 275 33.15 -20.80 21.71
CA ASP A 275 33.66 -20.02 22.85
C ASP A 275 32.50 -19.48 23.71
N PRO A 276 32.34 -19.96 24.96
CA PRO A 276 31.26 -19.52 25.85
C PRO A 276 31.40 -18.06 26.32
N THR A 277 32.58 -17.45 26.17
CA THR A 277 32.79 -16.02 26.49
C THR A 277 32.21 -15.09 25.41
N ILE A 278 31.81 -15.63 24.26
CA ILE A 278 31.26 -14.87 23.15
C ILE A 278 29.74 -15.04 23.10
N VAL A 279 29.01 -13.95 23.37
CA VAL A 279 27.55 -13.90 23.29
C VAL A 279 27.16 -13.30 21.94
N ALA A 280 26.56 -14.12 21.08
CA ALA A 280 26.08 -13.71 19.77
C ALA A 280 24.56 -13.68 19.74
N SER A 281 23.94 -12.50 19.63
CA SER A 281 22.49 -12.37 19.71
C SER A 281 21.92 -11.42 18.67
N CYS A 282 20.82 -11.80 18.04
CA CYS A 282 20.02 -10.90 17.22
C CYS A 282 18.81 -10.43 18.02
N PHE A 283 18.43 -9.15 17.87
CA PHE A 283 17.25 -8.62 18.54
C PHE A 283 16.36 -7.81 17.60
N ASP A 284 15.06 -7.85 17.86
CA ASP A 284 14.05 -7.19 17.04
C ASP A 284 12.80 -6.83 17.84
N LEU A 285 12.23 -5.66 17.53
CA LEU A 285 11.00 -5.19 18.14
C LEU A 285 9.81 -5.68 17.31
N GLN A 286 9.00 -6.55 17.91
CA GLN A 286 7.80 -7.06 17.28
C GLN A 286 6.83 -5.93 16.90
N LYS A 287 6.05 -6.17 15.84
CA LYS A 287 4.85 -5.38 15.54
C LYS A 287 4.01 -5.23 16.82
N VAL A 288 3.47 -4.02 17.05
CA VAL A 288 2.64 -3.70 18.21
C VAL A 288 1.56 -4.76 18.41
N LEU A 289 1.49 -5.28 19.63
CA LEU A 289 0.51 -6.27 20.07
C LEU A 289 -0.68 -5.51 20.69
N PRO A 290 -1.83 -5.43 20.01
CA PRO A 290 -2.96 -4.67 20.50
C PRO A 290 -3.65 -5.39 21.67
N CYS A 291 -4.22 -4.63 22.59
CA CYS A 291 -4.96 -5.13 23.74
C CYS A 291 -6.17 -4.23 24.03
N PRO A 292 -7.42 -4.72 23.94
CA PRO A 292 -7.81 -6.11 23.71
C PRO A 292 -7.61 -6.60 22.27
N HIS A 293 -7.36 -7.90 22.11
CA HIS A 293 -7.27 -8.65 20.85
C HIS A 293 -8.30 -9.79 20.86
N GLY A 294 -9.03 -9.97 19.77
CA GLY A 294 -10.03 -11.02 19.63
C GLY A 294 -10.90 -10.82 18.39
N GLU A 295 -11.94 -11.65 18.27
CA GLU A 295 -12.82 -11.67 17.08
C GLU A 295 -13.93 -10.62 17.12
N ALA A 296 -14.08 -9.89 18.23
CA ALA A 296 -15.15 -8.91 18.41
C ALA A 296 -15.03 -7.76 17.40
N SER A 297 -16.11 -7.58 16.64
CA SER A 297 -16.26 -6.66 15.53
C SER A 297 -15.96 -5.19 15.92
N SER A 298 -16.42 -4.80 17.11
CA SER A 298 -16.20 -3.52 17.79
C SER A 298 -14.73 -3.18 18.09
N PHE A 299 -13.86 -4.19 18.24
CA PHE A 299 -12.43 -3.96 18.44
C PHE A 299 -11.81 -3.25 17.25
N TYR A 300 -12.34 -3.40 16.05
CA TYR A 300 -11.82 -2.73 14.86
C TYR A 300 -12.12 -1.23 14.81
N TYR A 301 -13.00 -0.72 15.65
CA TYR A 301 -13.47 0.68 15.64
C TYR A 301 -13.01 1.49 16.86
N LYS A 302 -12.18 0.89 17.72
CA LYS A 302 -11.78 1.47 19.00
C LYS A 302 -10.26 1.44 19.14
N ARG A 303 -9.70 2.50 19.74
CA ARG A 303 -8.29 2.52 20.13
C ARG A 303 -8.04 1.45 21.19
N LYS A 304 -6.91 0.78 21.08
CA LYS A 304 -6.49 -0.34 21.93
C LYS A 304 -5.21 0.06 22.67
N LEU A 305 -5.02 -0.54 23.83
CA LEU A 305 -3.77 -0.45 24.58
C LEU A 305 -2.67 -1.18 23.80
N SER A 306 -1.59 -0.47 23.47
CA SER A 306 -0.43 -1.07 22.82
C SER A 306 0.41 -1.86 23.82
N THR A 307 0.77 -3.10 23.47
CA THR A 307 1.80 -3.89 24.15
C THR A 307 2.99 -4.08 23.22
N TYR A 308 4.19 -3.86 23.74
CA TYR A 308 5.44 -3.96 23.00
C TYR A 308 6.17 -5.25 23.41
N ASN A 309 6.89 -5.85 22.47
CA ASN A 309 7.72 -7.03 22.70
C ASN A 309 9.06 -6.88 21.97
N LEU A 310 10.14 -6.70 22.71
CA LEU A 310 11.51 -6.74 22.19
C LEU A 310 12.09 -8.12 22.43
N THR A 311 12.42 -8.83 21.35
CA THR A 311 12.91 -10.21 21.43
C THR A 311 14.41 -10.26 21.20
N PHE A 312 15.13 -10.97 22.07
CA PHE A 312 16.52 -11.35 21.89
C PHE A 312 16.59 -12.84 21.61
N TYR A 313 17.29 -13.20 20.54
CA TYR A 313 17.54 -14.58 20.15
C TYR A 313 19.05 -14.82 20.17
N ASN A 314 19.49 -15.73 21.04
CA ASN A 314 20.88 -16.15 21.11
C ASN A 314 21.17 -17.13 19.96
N MET A 315 22.11 -16.78 19.08
CA MET A 315 22.38 -17.54 17.87
C MET A 315 23.13 -18.85 18.11
N SER A 316 23.88 -18.98 19.22
CA SER A 316 24.58 -20.22 19.60
C SER A 316 23.66 -21.14 20.39
N SER A 317 23.12 -20.67 21.53
CA SER A 317 22.29 -21.52 22.40
C SER A 317 20.86 -21.72 21.90
N GLN A 318 20.36 -20.84 21.02
CA GLN A 318 18.96 -20.78 20.59
C GLN A 318 17.97 -20.49 21.73
N ASP A 319 18.50 -19.97 22.84
CA ASP A 319 17.69 -19.39 23.91
C ASP A 319 17.11 -18.06 23.48
N LEU A 320 16.00 -17.69 24.12
CA LEU A 320 15.22 -16.55 23.73
C LEU A 320 14.67 -15.83 24.95
N LEU A 321 14.79 -14.50 24.93
CA LEU A 321 14.24 -13.61 25.93
C LEU A 321 13.36 -12.54 25.28
N CYS A 322 12.10 -12.50 25.67
CA CYS A 322 11.16 -11.43 25.33
C CYS A 322 11.11 -10.41 26.48
N TYR A 323 11.36 -9.15 26.18
CA TYR A 323 11.06 -8.02 27.06
C TYR A 323 9.72 -7.45 26.65
N MET A 324 8.72 -7.53 27.52
CA MET A 324 7.36 -7.10 27.22
C MET A 324 6.91 -5.99 28.16
N TRP A 325 6.31 -4.94 27.59
CA TRP A 325 5.71 -3.85 28.36
C TRP A 325 4.56 -3.19 27.62
N PRO A 326 3.52 -2.74 28.33
CA PRO A 326 2.46 -1.94 27.75
C PRO A 326 2.83 -0.45 27.68
N GLU A 327 2.19 0.28 26.78
CA GLU A 327 2.46 1.71 26.55
C GLU A 327 2.22 2.60 27.77
N HIS A 328 1.34 2.19 28.70
CA HIS A 328 1.11 2.95 29.94
C HIS A 328 2.29 2.85 30.92
N VAL A 329 3.20 1.88 30.75
CA VAL A 329 4.41 1.75 31.57
C VAL A 329 5.52 2.62 31.00
N SER A 330 5.76 2.56 29.69
CA SER A 330 6.72 3.42 28.99
C SER A 330 6.52 3.36 27.48
N ALA A 331 7.03 4.36 26.76
CA ALA A 331 7.02 4.40 25.30
C ALA A 331 7.91 3.30 24.67
N ARG A 332 8.00 3.30 23.33
CA ARG A 332 8.80 2.33 22.54
C ARG A 332 9.98 2.96 21.79
N GLY A 333 10.73 3.82 22.49
CA GLY A 333 11.86 4.58 21.95
C GLY A 333 13.23 3.95 22.23
N SER A 334 14.27 4.68 21.84
CA SER A 334 15.68 4.28 21.98
C SER A 334 16.12 4.02 23.42
N ASN A 335 15.63 4.79 24.41
CA ASN A 335 15.99 4.57 25.81
C ASN A 335 15.45 3.22 26.31
N GLN A 336 14.26 2.82 25.88
CA GLN A 336 13.67 1.53 26.25
C GLN A 336 14.44 0.36 25.63
N ILE A 337 14.81 0.48 24.35
CA ILE A 337 15.70 -0.50 23.71
C ILE A 337 17.05 -0.58 24.44
N ALA A 338 17.68 0.56 24.70
CA ALA A 338 18.96 0.62 25.40
C ALA A 338 18.88 0.01 26.80
N SER A 339 17.78 0.20 27.53
CA SER A 339 17.57 -0.39 28.85
C SER A 339 17.42 -1.92 28.80
N CYS A 340 16.70 -2.43 27.79
CA CYS A 340 16.62 -3.88 27.57
C CYS A 340 17.98 -4.48 27.19
N LEU A 341 18.75 -3.79 26.34
CA LEU A 341 20.12 -4.19 25.99
C LEU A 341 21.04 -4.19 27.20
N TRP A 342 20.99 -3.13 28.02
CA TRP A 342 21.75 -3.03 29.26
C TRP A 342 21.47 -4.20 30.19
N HIS A 343 20.19 -4.49 30.45
CA HIS A 343 19.79 -5.64 31.24
C HIS A 343 20.26 -6.97 30.62
N TYR A 344 20.17 -7.13 29.30
CA TYR A 344 20.64 -8.33 28.61
C TYR A 344 22.15 -8.53 28.78
N ILE A 345 22.94 -7.47 28.67
CA ILE A 345 24.39 -7.49 28.90
C ILE A 345 24.69 -7.88 30.34
N GLN A 346 24.00 -7.27 31.32
CA GLN A 346 24.16 -7.61 32.74
C GLN A 346 23.87 -9.09 33.03
N MET A 347 22.82 -9.63 32.42
CA MET A 347 22.39 -11.02 32.63
C MET A 347 23.36 -12.05 32.04
N HIS A 348 24.05 -11.69 30.95
CA HIS A 348 24.93 -12.60 30.20
C HIS A 348 26.42 -12.32 30.37
N ALA A 349 26.81 -11.23 31.02
CA ALA A 349 28.20 -10.98 31.37
C ALA A 349 28.65 -12.00 32.41
N SER A 350 29.77 -12.68 32.12
CA SER A 350 30.40 -13.62 33.05
C SER A 350 31.57 -12.96 33.79
N LEU A 351 32.16 -13.65 34.77
CA LEU A 351 33.40 -13.19 35.41
C LEU A 351 34.59 -13.17 34.43
N GLU A 352 34.51 -13.96 33.36
CA GLU A 352 35.45 -13.93 32.26
C GLU A 352 35.12 -12.79 31.30
N LYS A 353 36.15 -12.23 30.67
CA LYS A 353 36.02 -11.09 29.75
C LYS A 353 35.10 -11.44 28.58
N THR A 354 33.84 -11.01 28.68
CA THR A 354 32.76 -11.40 27.76
C THR A 354 32.74 -10.51 26.53
N VAL A 355 32.56 -11.10 25.35
CA VAL A 355 32.43 -10.38 24.07
C VAL A 355 31.00 -10.47 23.56
N PHE A 356 30.34 -9.34 23.37
CA PHE A 356 28.99 -9.28 22.83
C PHE A 356 28.99 -8.92 21.35
N ASN A 357 28.29 -9.72 20.54
CA ASN A 357 28.01 -9.45 19.14
C ASN A 357 26.50 -9.36 18.94
N PHE A 358 26.00 -8.14 18.78
CA PHE A 358 24.60 -7.83 18.58
C PHE A 358 24.27 -7.59 17.12
N ILE A 359 23.11 -8.05 16.68
CA ILE A 359 22.59 -7.80 15.34
C ILE A 359 21.14 -7.29 15.45
N SER A 360 20.83 -6.15 14.84
CA SER A 360 19.46 -5.59 14.82
C SER A 360 19.10 -4.96 13.48
N ASP A 361 17.84 -4.56 13.32
CA ASP A 361 17.46 -3.67 12.22
C ASP A 361 18.22 -2.33 12.26
N ASN A 362 18.12 -1.55 11.18
CA ASN A 362 18.79 -0.26 11.05
C ASN A 362 17.90 0.94 11.45
N CYS A 363 16.85 0.71 12.26
CA CYS A 363 15.89 1.72 12.68
C CYS A 363 16.59 2.82 13.49
N ALA A 364 16.64 4.04 12.93
CA ALA A 364 17.34 5.15 13.58
C ALA A 364 16.67 5.59 14.89
N GLY A 365 15.33 5.53 14.97
CA GLY A 365 14.61 5.93 16.18
C GLY A 365 14.77 4.97 17.37
N GLN A 366 15.26 3.75 17.13
CA GLN A 366 15.28 2.68 18.12
C GLN A 366 16.70 2.15 18.35
N ASN A 367 17.36 1.69 17.28
CA ASN A 367 18.60 0.92 17.36
C ASN A 367 19.82 1.73 16.90
N ARG A 368 19.77 2.32 15.71
CA ARG A 368 20.91 3.02 15.09
C ARG A 368 20.94 4.50 15.47
N ASN A 369 21.26 4.77 16.73
CA ASN A 369 21.37 6.12 17.26
C ASN A 369 22.43 6.24 18.36
N ARG A 370 22.76 7.49 18.68
CA ARG A 370 23.69 7.87 19.75
C ARG A 370 23.29 7.41 21.15
N PHE A 371 22.02 7.14 21.43
CA PHE A 371 21.59 6.75 22.78
C PHE A 371 21.93 5.28 23.06
N VAL A 372 21.75 4.41 22.07
CA VAL A 372 22.23 3.03 22.13
C VAL A 372 23.77 2.99 22.18
N ALA A 373 24.45 3.82 21.38
CA ALA A 373 25.90 3.94 21.46
C ALA A 373 26.39 4.43 22.85
N ALA A 374 25.66 5.39 23.46
CA ALA A 374 25.96 5.87 24.80
C ALA A 374 25.75 4.79 25.87
N MET A 375 24.76 3.91 25.69
CA MET A 375 24.59 2.75 26.57
C MET A 375 25.77 1.77 26.45
N PHE A 376 26.26 1.48 25.25
CA PHE A 376 27.46 0.64 25.10
C PHE A 376 28.70 1.27 25.72
N TRP A 377 28.91 2.57 25.51
CA TRP A 377 29.99 3.30 26.18
C TRP A 377 29.87 3.24 27.71
N PHE A 378 28.66 3.43 28.24
CA PHE A 378 28.38 3.26 29.67
C PHE A 378 28.72 1.86 30.17
N CYS A 379 28.39 0.80 29.41
CA CYS A 379 28.80 -0.57 29.72
C CYS A 379 30.32 -0.68 29.83
N MET A 380 31.07 -0.15 28.86
CA MET A 380 32.54 -0.20 28.90
C MET A 380 33.13 0.55 30.11
N LYS A 381 32.51 1.65 30.51
CA LYS A 381 32.98 2.43 31.67
C LYS A 381 32.65 1.80 33.02
N THR A 382 31.58 1.02 33.09
CA THR A 382 31.07 0.49 34.38
C THR A 382 31.28 -1.01 34.57
N MET A 383 31.49 -1.77 33.49
CA MET A 383 31.61 -3.23 33.54
C MET A 383 32.97 -3.69 32.97
N SER A 384 33.98 -3.82 33.84
CA SER A 384 35.31 -4.31 33.45
C SER A 384 35.32 -5.75 32.91
N VAL A 385 34.29 -6.53 33.23
CA VAL A 385 34.08 -7.90 32.74
C VAL A 385 33.62 -7.97 31.29
N VAL A 386 33.21 -6.86 30.67
CA VAL A 386 32.88 -6.84 29.25
C VAL A 386 34.12 -6.43 28.46
N ALA A 387 34.62 -7.32 27.61
CA ALA A 387 35.85 -7.08 26.84
C ALA A 387 35.60 -6.24 25.59
N LYS A 388 34.51 -6.53 24.89
CA LYS A 388 34.17 -5.94 23.60
C LYS A 388 32.67 -6.02 23.36
N ILE A 389 32.11 -4.95 22.78
CA ILE A 389 30.76 -4.96 22.23
C ILE A 389 30.82 -4.56 20.76
N GLU A 390 30.23 -5.37 19.90
CA GLU A 390 30.06 -5.11 18.48
C GLU A 390 28.56 -5.15 18.16
N HIS A 391 28.04 -4.11 17.52
CA HIS A 391 26.64 -4.03 17.13
C HIS A 391 26.52 -3.78 15.64
N GLY A 392 26.12 -4.81 14.90
CA GLY A 392 25.87 -4.78 13.47
C GLY A 392 24.40 -4.46 13.12
N PHE A 393 24.21 -3.70 12.04
CA PHE A 393 22.90 -3.29 11.54
C PHE A 393 22.55 -4.01 10.24
N LEU A 394 21.36 -4.61 10.21
CA LEU A 394 20.85 -5.38 9.09
C LEU A 394 20.45 -4.50 7.91
N GLU A 395 20.61 -5.06 6.70
CA GLU A 395 20.08 -4.44 5.49
C GLU A 395 18.59 -4.70 5.32
N VAL A 396 17.88 -3.66 4.87
CA VAL A 396 16.44 -3.69 4.62
C VAL A 396 16.15 -4.68 3.48
N GLY A 397 15.17 -5.56 3.69
CA GLY A 397 14.61 -6.41 2.63
C GLY A 397 15.32 -7.75 2.37
N HIS A 398 16.46 -8.03 3.01
CA HIS A 398 17.23 -9.26 2.71
C HIS A 398 17.71 -10.09 3.89
N THR A 399 17.54 -9.61 5.11
CA THR A 399 18.05 -10.35 6.26
C THR A 399 16.97 -11.27 6.82
N GLN A 400 17.25 -12.57 6.89
CA GLN A 400 16.46 -13.49 7.72
C GLN A 400 16.80 -13.20 9.19
N ASN A 401 15.88 -12.57 9.91
CA ASN A 401 15.97 -12.36 11.34
C ASN A 401 15.28 -13.53 12.06
N GLU A 402 15.97 -14.24 12.96
CA GLU A 402 15.39 -15.35 13.71
C GLU A 402 14.18 -14.89 14.53
N ASN A 403 14.18 -13.62 14.95
CA ASN A 403 13.08 -12.99 15.65
C ASN A 403 11.78 -12.95 14.83
N ASP A 404 11.84 -12.88 13.49
CA ASP A 404 10.63 -12.92 12.64
C ASP A 404 9.87 -14.24 12.80
N SER A 405 10.62 -15.35 12.93
CA SER A 405 10.04 -16.67 13.17
C SER A 405 9.36 -16.72 14.53
N VAL A 406 10.01 -16.16 15.55
CA VAL A 406 9.50 -16.08 16.92
C VAL A 406 8.21 -15.29 16.98
N HIS A 407 8.19 -14.09 16.39
CA HIS A 407 7.02 -13.23 16.33
C HIS A 407 5.87 -13.90 15.59
N SER A 408 6.16 -14.63 14.50
CA SER A 408 5.15 -15.40 13.78
C SER A 408 4.55 -16.51 14.63
N VAL A 409 5.35 -17.16 15.48
CA VAL A 409 4.87 -18.21 16.40
C VAL A 409 4.02 -17.62 17.51
N ILE A 410 4.40 -16.47 18.08
CA ILE A 410 3.59 -15.73 19.08
C ILE A 410 2.25 -15.31 18.48
N ALA A 411 2.25 -14.72 17.28
CA ALA A 411 1.02 -14.31 16.59
C ALA A 411 0.12 -15.52 16.27
N GLN A 412 0.69 -16.65 15.88
CA GLN A 412 -0.06 -17.87 15.62
C GLN A 412 -0.68 -18.46 16.90
N ALA A 413 0.02 -18.37 18.04
CA ALA A 413 -0.50 -18.78 19.34
C ALA A 413 -1.68 -17.89 19.78
N ALA A 414 -1.61 -16.58 19.51
CA ALA A 414 -2.67 -15.62 19.84
C ALA A 414 -3.92 -15.71 18.96
N LYS A 415 -3.81 -16.26 17.74
CA LYS A 415 -4.83 -16.19 16.69
C LYS A 415 -6.25 -16.62 17.11
N ARG A 416 -6.36 -17.54 18.07
CA ARG A 416 -7.65 -18.07 18.56
C ARG A 416 -7.87 -17.85 20.06
N ILE A 417 -7.01 -17.03 20.69
CA ILE A 417 -7.05 -16.77 22.12
C ILE A 417 -7.43 -15.29 22.28
N PRO A 418 -8.58 -14.97 22.89
CA PRO A 418 -8.87 -13.58 23.20
C PRO A 418 -7.89 -13.09 24.27
N VAL A 419 -7.26 -11.95 24.01
CA VAL A 419 -6.30 -11.31 24.91
C VAL A 419 -6.88 -9.98 25.34
N TYR A 420 -7.28 -9.87 26.61
CA TYR A 420 -7.92 -8.67 27.17
C TYR A 420 -6.96 -7.80 27.97
N THR A 421 -5.83 -8.33 28.44
CA THR A 421 -4.84 -7.56 29.22
C THR A 421 -3.41 -7.84 28.74
N PRO A 422 -2.45 -6.91 28.94
CA PRO A 422 -1.05 -7.14 28.58
C PRO A 422 -0.42 -8.37 29.24
N GLY A 423 -0.82 -8.73 30.46
CA GLY A 423 -0.32 -9.94 31.14
C GLY A 423 -0.74 -11.25 30.43
N GLN A 424 -1.86 -11.24 29.71
CA GLN A 424 -2.25 -12.39 28.88
C GLN A 424 -1.34 -12.51 27.65
N TRP A 425 -0.87 -11.40 27.06
CA TRP A 425 0.15 -11.45 26.00
C TRP A 425 1.44 -12.11 26.48
N VAL A 426 1.86 -11.84 27.72
CA VAL A 426 3.02 -12.50 28.34
C VAL A 426 2.81 -14.01 28.43
N THR A 427 1.62 -14.43 28.85
CA THR A 427 1.26 -15.86 28.93
C THR A 427 1.27 -16.52 27.54
N VAL A 428 0.71 -15.85 26.53
CA VAL A 428 0.74 -16.31 25.14
C VAL A 428 2.18 -16.43 24.65
N ALA A 429 3.04 -15.46 24.93
CA ALA A 429 4.45 -15.52 24.51
C ALA A 429 5.19 -16.68 25.18
N ARG A 430 5.05 -16.86 26.50
CA ARG A 430 5.65 -18.01 27.24
C ARG A 430 5.21 -19.35 26.63
N GLY A 431 3.92 -19.48 26.28
CA GLY A 431 3.34 -20.71 25.71
C GLY A 431 3.47 -20.87 24.20
N ALA A 432 4.05 -19.90 23.48
CA ALA A 432 4.03 -19.90 22.02
C ALA A 432 4.90 -21.02 21.41
N ARG A 433 6.06 -21.31 22.02
CA ARG A 433 6.99 -22.34 21.55
C ARG A 433 6.65 -23.70 22.14
N ARG A 434 6.26 -24.65 21.27
CA ARG A 434 5.95 -26.03 21.66
C ARG A 434 7.18 -26.93 21.83
N ASN A 435 8.23 -26.74 21.02
CA ASN A 435 9.41 -27.63 20.97
C ASN A 435 10.69 -26.95 21.46
N LYS A 436 11.57 -27.73 22.11
CA LYS A 436 12.77 -27.36 22.90
C LYS A 436 12.47 -26.76 24.28
N ARG A 437 12.24 -25.45 24.37
CA ARG A 437 12.05 -24.72 25.64
C ARG A 437 11.07 -23.55 25.45
N PRO A 438 10.19 -23.28 26.43
CA PRO A 438 9.36 -22.06 26.45
C PRO A 438 10.20 -20.79 26.30
N TYR A 439 9.59 -19.72 25.79
CA TYR A 439 10.26 -18.43 25.74
C TYR A 439 10.38 -17.84 27.15
N ALA A 440 11.58 -17.36 27.51
CA ALA A 440 11.73 -16.55 28.71
C ALA A 440 11.07 -15.19 28.43
N VAL A 441 10.28 -14.69 29.39
CA VAL A 441 9.63 -13.39 29.25
C VAL A 441 9.86 -12.57 30.50
N LYS A 442 10.57 -11.45 30.35
CA LYS A 442 10.70 -10.41 31.38
C LYS A 442 9.61 -9.36 31.14
N GLU A 443 8.76 -9.18 32.14
CA GLU A 443 7.77 -8.11 32.19
C GLU A 443 8.49 -6.85 32.69
N MET A 444 8.62 -5.84 31.83
CA MET A 444 9.33 -4.62 32.18
C MET A 444 8.41 -3.67 32.93
N THR A 445 8.96 -3.03 33.96
CA THR A 445 8.32 -2.00 34.76
C THR A 445 8.94 -0.64 34.47
N ALA A 446 8.34 0.44 34.98
CA ALA A 446 8.89 1.79 34.82
C ALA A 446 10.32 1.92 35.40
N GLN A 447 10.65 1.12 36.43
CA GLN A 447 11.96 1.12 37.09
C GLN A 447 13.04 0.40 36.27
N ASP A 448 12.65 -0.40 35.28
CA ASP A 448 13.59 -1.09 34.39
C ASP A 448 14.09 -0.20 33.23
N PHE A 449 13.53 1.01 33.08
CA PHE A 449 13.90 1.94 32.02
C PHE A 449 14.79 3.06 32.53
N PHE A 450 15.87 3.34 31.81
CA PHE A 450 16.90 4.32 32.19
C PHE A 450 17.13 5.38 31.11
N ASP A 451 17.57 6.56 31.53
CA ASP A 451 17.81 7.69 30.63
C ASP A 451 19.22 7.71 30.02
N PHE A 452 19.44 6.88 29.01
CA PHE A 452 20.68 6.89 28.23
C PHE A 452 20.85 8.14 27.35
N LYS A 453 19.79 8.93 27.14
CA LYS A 453 19.92 10.24 26.52
C LYS A 453 20.65 11.21 27.45
N ALA A 454 20.44 11.16 28.76
CA ALA A 454 21.25 11.91 29.72
C ALA A 454 22.73 11.49 29.67
N ILE A 455 23.00 10.18 29.61
CA ILE A 455 24.37 9.65 29.43
C ILE A 455 25.00 10.15 28.13
N SER A 456 24.24 10.17 27.02
CA SER A 456 24.77 10.64 25.72
C SER A 456 25.22 12.10 25.73
N LYS A 457 24.69 12.94 26.64
CA LYS A 457 25.13 14.33 26.82
C LYS A 457 26.49 14.44 27.52
N LYS A 458 26.88 13.41 28.29
CA LYS A 458 28.20 13.32 28.94
C LYS A 458 29.30 12.94 27.95
N ILE A 459 28.94 12.43 26.77
CA ILE A 459 29.88 12.13 25.69
C ILE A 459 30.20 13.42 24.94
N LYS A 460 31.50 13.75 24.85
CA LYS A 460 31.99 15.04 24.33
C LYS A 460 31.97 15.10 22.80
N ASN A 461 32.12 13.96 22.13
CA ASN A 461 32.12 13.89 20.67
C ASN A 461 31.48 12.60 20.12
N LEU A 462 30.44 12.79 19.30
CA LEU A 462 29.78 11.73 18.51
C LEU A 462 29.53 12.17 17.06
N ASP A 463 30.04 13.34 16.69
CA ASP A 463 29.71 14.00 15.43
C ASP A 463 30.84 13.93 14.42
N ASN A 464 32.10 13.86 14.88
CA ASN A 464 33.27 13.82 14.00
C ASN A 464 34.20 12.67 14.40
N ASP A 465 34.85 12.05 13.42
CA ASP A 465 35.91 11.06 13.63
C ASP A 465 37.27 11.73 13.97
N GLU A 466 38.30 10.91 14.16
CA GLU A 466 39.66 11.38 14.47
C GLU A 466 40.25 12.27 13.36
N ASP A 467 39.87 12.04 12.10
CA ASP A 467 40.29 12.84 10.95
C ASP A 467 39.50 14.17 10.84
N GLY A 468 38.49 14.37 11.69
CA GLY A 468 37.63 15.56 11.69
C GLY A 468 36.46 15.45 10.71
N GLU A 469 36.27 14.31 10.07
CA GLU A 469 35.17 14.04 9.15
C GLU A 469 33.87 13.75 9.89
N LYS A 470 32.75 14.24 9.35
CA LYS A 470 31.45 14.10 10.01
C LYS A 470 30.94 12.67 10.00
N VAL A 471 30.56 12.15 11.17
CA VAL A 471 29.94 10.85 11.38
C VAL A 471 28.55 10.78 10.73
N ARG A 472 28.41 9.90 9.75
CA ARG A 472 27.14 9.68 9.02
C ARG A 472 26.35 8.51 9.61
N TRP A 473 25.62 8.75 10.71
CA TRP A 473 24.83 7.72 11.42
C TRP A 473 23.94 6.85 10.52
N THR A 474 23.33 7.43 9.49
CA THR A 474 22.45 6.72 8.54
C THR A 474 23.16 5.74 7.62
N LYS A 475 24.49 5.80 7.52
CA LYS A 475 25.32 4.91 6.71
C LYS A 475 26.11 3.88 7.53
N ILE A 476 26.04 3.95 8.86
CA ILE A 476 26.75 3.02 9.75
C ILE A 476 26.23 1.60 9.54
N ARG A 477 27.17 0.65 9.43
CA ARG A 477 26.94 -0.80 9.29
C ARG A 477 27.21 -1.56 10.57
N ALA A 478 28.24 -1.16 11.31
CA ALA A 478 28.47 -1.64 12.66
C ALA A 478 29.16 -0.57 13.50
N ILE A 479 28.97 -0.67 14.83
CA ILE A 479 29.75 0.07 15.81
C ILE A 479 30.42 -0.92 16.76
N THR A 480 31.65 -0.61 17.16
CA THR A 480 32.46 -1.47 18.02
C THR A 480 33.06 -0.65 19.16
N PHE A 481 33.01 -1.22 20.35
CA PHE A 481 33.61 -0.70 21.58
C PHE A 481 34.52 -1.77 22.17
N ASN A 482 35.71 -1.38 22.61
CA ASN A 482 36.67 -2.27 23.25
C ASN A 482 37.02 -1.75 24.65
N GLN A 483 37.15 -2.65 25.61
CA GLN A 483 37.44 -2.28 27.00
C GLN A 483 38.82 -1.68 27.19
N SER A 484 39.80 -2.10 26.39
CA SER A 484 41.15 -1.55 26.37
C SER A 484 41.19 -0.10 25.87
N GLU A 485 40.18 0.32 25.11
CA GLU A 485 40.08 1.63 24.47
C GLU A 485 38.69 2.23 24.73
N ASN A 486 38.26 2.26 26.00
CA ASN A 486 36.90 2.60 26.40
C ASN A 486 36.48 4.07 26.17
N ASP A 487 37.40 4.92 25.68
CA ASP A 487 37.12 6.28 25.21
C ASP A 487 36.87 6.35 23.70
N PHE A 488 36.95 5.23 22.99
CA PHE A 488 36.84 5.20 21.54
C PHE A 488 35.68 4.32 21.08
N MET A 489 35.06 4.77 20.00
CA MET A 489 34.09 4.01 19.23
C MET A 489 34.62 3.83 17.82
N THR A 490 34.72 2.59 17.35
CA THR A 490 35.03 2.28 15.96
C THR A 490 33.73 2.17 15.17
N ILE A 491 33.65 2.86 14.03
CA ILE A 491 32.51 2.86 13.13
C ILE A 491 32.90 2.17 11.83
N HIS A 492 32.11 1.18 11.43
CA HIS A 492 32.26 0.47 10.17
C HIS A 492 31.22 0.97 9.15
N TYR A 493 31.71 1.48 8.02
CA TYR A 493 30.93 1.79 6.83
C TYR A 493 31.12 0.70 5.76
N ASP A 494 30.47 0.84 4.61
CA ASP A 494 30.65 -0.10 3.49
C ASP A 494 32.05 -0.01 2.86
N ASP A 495 32.63 1.18 2.86
CA ASP A 495 33.84 1.57 2.13
C ASP A 495 35.03 1.88 3.04
N LYS A 496 34.78 2.20 4.32
CA LYS A 496 35.83 2.57 5.27
C LYS A 496 35.51 2.18 6.70
N VAL A 497 36.55 2.15 7.52
CA VAL A 497 36.45 2.10 8.98
C VAL A 497 37.04 3.38 9.52
N CYS A 498 36.35 4.04 10.45
CA CYS A 498 36.89 5.20 11.16
C CYS A 498 36.70 5.03 12.66
N ARG A 499 37.41 5.86 13.42
CA ARG A 499 37.41 5.82 14.87
C ARG A 499 37.02 7.20 15.40
N VAL A 500 36.21 7.20 16.44
CA VAL A 500 35.69 8.40 17.09
C VAL A 500 36.21 8.39 18.52
N ASP A 501 37.04 9.37 18.85
CA ASP A 501 37.35 9.70 20.24
C ASP A 501 36.14 10.39 20.87
N LEU A 502 35.52 9.69 21.82
CA LEU A 502 34.29 10.10 22.51
C LEU A 502 34.54 11.23 23.51
N MET A 503 35.79 11.40 23.92
CA MET A 503 36.24 12.38 24.92
C MET A 503 36.94 13.59 24.29
N ARG A 504 37.15 13.58 22.96
CA ARG A 504 37.68 14.72 22.20
C ARG A 504 36.84 15.98 22.40
N ARG A 505 37.46 17.00 22.99
CA ARG A 505 36.78 18.26 23.35
C ARG A 505 36.54 19.12 22.11
N LYS A 506 35.35 19.71 21.99
CA LYS A 506 35.05 20.67 20.92
C LYS A 506 35.47 22.11 21.24
N ARG A 507 35.48 22.55 22.52
CA ARG A 507 35.99 23.86 23.01
C ARG A 507 36.38 23.82 24.51
N LYS A 508 37.04 24.88 24.99
CA LYS A 508 37.77 25.00 26.28
C LYS A 508 36.91 25.16 27.56
N SER A 509 35.58 25.21 27.45
CA SER A 509 34.69 25.46 28.60
C SER A 509 33.76 24.26 28.79
N ASP A 510 34.09 23.37 29.72
CA ASP A 510 33.13 22.47 30.37
C ASP A 510 33.73 21.93 31.68
N GLU A 511 32.84 21.74 32.66
CA GLU A 511 33.08 21.29 34.04
C GLU A 511 33.78 19.91 34.12
N PRO A 512 34.39 19.58 35.28
CA PRO A 512 35.03 18.28 35.51
C PRO A 512 34.08 17.10 35.24
N GLU A 513 34.67 15.93 34.94
CA GLU A 513 33.94 14.67 34.70
C GLU A 513 33.08 14.31 35.90
N GLY A 514 31.77 14.62 35.82
CA GLY A 514 30.79 14.19 36.79
C GLY A 514 30.61 12.67 36.76
N GLN A 515 30.23 12.11 37.90
CA GLN A 515 29.98 10.68 38.07
C GLN A 515 28.99 10.16 37.00
N LEU A 516 29.26 8.96 36.44
CA LEU A 516 28.41 8.28 35.47
C LEU A 516 27.21 7.64 36.19
N ASP A 517 26.32 8.48 36.72
CA ASP A 517 25.09 7.99 37.35
C ASP A 517 24.00 7.77 36.29
N LEU A 518 23.44 6.56 36.30
CA LEU A 518 22.34 6.16 35.45
C LEU A 518 21.02 6.34 36.20
N GLN A 519 20.18 7.24 35.69
CA GLN A 519 18.89 7.56 36.30
C GLN A 519 17.76 6.79 35.64
N VAL A 520 16.74 6.44 36.43
CA VAL A 520 15.48 5.87 35.91
C VAL A 520 14.82 6.91 35.00
N LEU A 521 14.29 6.44 33.87
CA LEU A 521 13.67 7.27 32.86
C LEU A 521 12.36 7.88 33.40
N SER A 522 12.31 9.20 33.46
CA SER A 522 11.09 9.95 33.78
C SER A 522 10.21 10.12 32.52
N ASP A 523 9.72 9.02 31.96
CA ASP A 523 8.75 9.03 30.86
C ASP A 523 7.33 9.24 31.44
N PRO A 524 6.46 10.06 30.85
CA PRO A 524 5.08 10.14 31.31
C PRO A 524 4.41 8.77 31.12
N ALA A 525 4.18 8.06 32.23
CA ALA A 525 3.45 6.81 32.26
C ALA A 525 1.95 7.10 32.06
N GLY A 526 1.37 6.62 30.95
CA GLY A 526 -0.04 6.82 30.68
C GLY A 526 -0.47 6.49 29.27
N VAL A 527 -1.79 6.48 29.07
CA VAL A 527 -2.43 6.45 27.75
C VAL A 527 -3.04 7.81 27.43
N SER A 528 -3.32 8.09 26.16
CA SER A 528 -4.09 9.29 25.81
C SER A 528 -5.53 9.21 26.35
N GLU A 529 -6.15 10.37 26.58
CA GLU A 529 -7.55 10.46 27.02
C GLU A 529 -8.50 9.70 26.09
N ASP A 530 -8.32 9.88 24.78
CA ASP A 530 -9.08 9.18 23.75
C ASP A 530 -8.95 7.67 23.84
N ASN A 531 -7.73 7.17 24.08
CA ASN A 531 -7.49 5.73 24.22
C ASN A 531 -8.15 5.20 25.50
N LYS A 532 -8.03 5.91 26.62
CA LYS A 532 -8.72 5.54 27.87
C LYS A 532 -10.24 5.52 27.68
N LYS A 533 -10.81 6.53 27.02
CA LYS A 533 -12.26 6.62 26.75
C LYS A 533 -12.75 5.43 25.91
N ASP A 534 -12.04 5.08 24.85
CA ASP A 534 -12.39 3.94 24.00
C ASP A 534 -12.29 2.60 24.75
N LEU A 535 -11.24 2.41 25.57
CA LEU A 535 -11.07 1.22 26.40
C LEU A 535 -12.18 1.08 27.46
N LEU A 536 -12.59 2.18 28.10
CA LEU A 536 -13.72 2.18 29.03
C LEU A 536 -15.06 1.93 28.34
N SER A 537 -15.23 2.42 27.11
CA SER A 537 -16.40 2.11 26.27
C SER A 537 -16.49 0.61 25.98
N LEU A 538 -15.37 -0.06 25.68
CA LEU A 538 -15.31 -1.52 25.50
C LEU A 538 -15.64 -2.29 26.79
N CYS A 539 -15.29 -1.74 27.97
CA CYS A 539 -15.71 -2.30 29.25
C CYS A 539 -17.23 -2.16 29.45
N SER A 540 -17.78 -0.95 29.23
CA SER A 540 -19.21 -0.66 29.43
C SER A 540 -20.14 -1.49 28.52
N SER A 541 -19.65 -1.91 27.35
CA SER A 541 -20.35 -2.76 26.39
C SER A 541 -20.14 -4.26 26.62
N ASN A 542 -19.47 -4.65 27.72
CA ASN A 542 -19.14 -6.03 28.09
C ASN A 542 -18.35 -6.82 27.03
N LEU A 543 -17.69 -6.12 26.10
CA LEU A 543 -16.78 -6.73 25.12
C LEU A 543 -15.45 -7.12 25.75
N ILE A 544 -15.05 -6.37 26.79
CA ILE A 544 -14.03 -6.80 27.75
C ILE A 544 -14.77 -7.43 28.94
N PRO A 545 -14.44 -8.66 29.35
CA PRO A 545 -15.06 -9.30 30.50
C PRO A 545 -14.93 -8.48 31.80
N PRO A 546 -15.95 -8.46 32.68
CA PRO A 546 -15.93 -7.70 33.94
C PRO A 546 -14.68 -7.93 34.81
N ALA A 547 -14.13 -9.14 34.78
CA ALA A 547 -12.90 -9.49 35.50
C ALA A 547 -11.68 -8.62 35.15
N HIS A 548 -11.68 -7.95 33.98
CA HIS A 548 -10.59 -7.11 33.52
C HIS A 548 -10.90 -5.60 33.59
N HIS A 549 -12.12 -5.19 33.96
CA HIS A 549 -12.52 -3.77 33.96
C HIS A 549 -11.67 -2.91 34.88
N GLN A 550 -11.34 -3.43 36.07
CA GLN A 550 -10.57 -2.69 37.07
C GLN A 550 -9.18 -2.26 36.56
N PHE A 551 -8.56 -3.08 35.72
CA PHE A 551 -7.28 -2.75 35.09
C PHE A 551 -7.39 -1.49 34.22
N PHE A 552 -8.39 -1.44 33.34
CA PHE A 552 -8.60 -0.31 32.43
C PHE A 552 -9.05 0.97 33.13
N GLN A 553 -9.85 0.85 34.20
CA GLN A 553 -10.27 1.99 35.02
C GLN A 553 -9.08 2.69 35.69
N LYS A 554 -8.10 1.89 36.16
CA LYS A 554 -6.90 2.39 36.86
C LYS A 554 -5.80 2.90 35.92
N LEU A 555 -5.95 2.78 34.60
CA LEU A 555 -4.91 3.25 33.66
C LEU A 555 -4.66 4.76 33.83
N PRO A 556 -3.39 5.18 34.01
CA PRO A 556 -3.05 6.60 34.07
C PRO A 556 -3.25 7.25 32.71
N VAL A 557 -3.63 8.54 32.71
CA VAL A 557 -3.75 9.37 31.51
C VAL A 557 -2.51 10.26 31.43
N LEU A 558 -1.93 10.40 30.25
CA LEU A 558 -0.84 11.35 30.00
C LEU A 558 -1.32 12.76 30.32
N LYS A 559 -0.65 13.42 31.28
CA LYS A 559 -0.91 14.83 31.62
C LYS A 559 -0.27 15.78 30.64
#